data_AF-A0A5Z2GEX1-F1
#
_entry.id   AF-A0A5Z2GEX1-F1
#
_cell.length_a   1.000
_cell.length_b   1.000
_cell.length_c   1.000
_cell.angle_alpha   90.00
_cell.angle_beta   90.00
_cell.angle_gamma   90.00
#
_symmetry.space_group_name_H-M   'P 1'
#
loop_
_entity.id
_entity.type
_entity.pdbx_description
1 polymer ?
#
loop_
_entity_poly.entity_id
_entity_poly.type
_entity_poly.pdbx_seq_one_letter_code
_entity_poly.pdbx_strand_id
1 'polypeptide(L)'
;MEKSKILILTPRFPYPVVGGDRLRIYRICKELSKYYTLDLLSLCDSIEDLNFIVKNDHVFDKIFRIYHPKIKSYFNVLKALPGRKPLQIAYYKNTEFENKLNEIIRNYDLTLSHLIRVGDYTLNKPGLHILEMTDAISLNYSRIKKEAPKNSLKSIIYSIEQERL
;
A
#
# COMPACT_ATOMS: atom_id res chain seq x y z
N MET A 1 7.36 23.77 -19.19
CA MET A 1 7.98 23.19 -17.99
C MET A 1 7.71 21.70 -18.01
N GLU A 2 8.73 20.88 -17.80
CA GLU A 2 8.54 19.43 -17.59
C GLU A 2 7.73 19.25 -16.29
N LYS A 3 6.69 18.40 -16.32
CA LYS A 3 5.89 18.11 -15.12
C LYS A 3 6.75 17.30 -14.14
N SER A 4 6.71 17.64 -12.85
CA SER A 4 7.32 16.80 -11.82
C SER A 4 6.70 15.40 -11.81
N LYS A 5 7.52 14.39 -11.48
CA LYS A 5 7.15 12.97 -11.53
C LYS A 5 6.94 12.42 -10.13
N ILE A 6 5.78 11.78 -9.93
CA ILE A 6 5.41 11.17 -8.66
C ILE A 6 5.29 9.65 -8.85
N LEU A 7 5.97 8.89 -8.00
CA LEU A 7 5.77 7.45 -7.90
C LEU A 7 4.68 7.14 -6.88
N ILE A 8 3.59 6.51 -7.32
CA ILE A 8 2.50 6.09 -6.45
C ILE A 8 2.72 4.63 -6.03
N LEU A 9 2.72 4.36 -4.72
CA LEU A 9 2.83 3.02 -4.16
C LEU A 9 1.49 2.58 -3.61
N THR A 10 1.00 1.42 -4.06
CA THR A 10 -0.29 0.88 -3.57
C THR A 10 -0.18 -0.56 -3.05
N PRO A 11 -0.81 -0.86 -1.89
CA PRO A 11 -0.84 -2.21 -1.33
C PRO A 11 -1.70 -3.16 -2.16
N ARG A 12 -2.60 -2.63 -3.00
CA ARG A 12 -3.45 -3.38 -3.92
C ARG A 12 -3.56 -2.62 -5.22
N PHE A 13 -3.71 -3.37 -6.32
CA PHE A 13 -3.91 -2.77 -7.62
C PHE A 13 -5.20 -1.94 -7.61
N PRO A 14 -5.18 -0.65 -8.00
CA PRO A 14 -6.34 0.23 -7.88
C PRO A 14 -7.43 -0.04 -8.92
N TYR A 15 -7.19 -0.97 -9.86
CA TYR A 15 -8.14 -1.35 -10.89
C TYR A 15 -8.66 -2.79 -10.72
N PRO A 16 -9.89 -3.09 -11.19
CA PRO A 16 -10.92 -2.12 -11.50
C PRO A 16 -11.26 -1.30 -10.25
N VAL A 17 -11.70 -0.05 -10.45
CA VAL A 17 -11.97 0.93 -9.38
C VAL A 17 -13.26 0.56 -8.65
N VAL A 18 -13.21 -0.53 -7.89
CA VAL A 18 -14.32 -1.12 -7.15
C VAL A 18 -13.92 -1.20 -5.68
N GLY A 19 -14.78 -0.66 -4.81
CA GLY A 19 -14.53 -0.57 -3.36
C GLY A 19 -13.90 0.75 -2.94
N GLY A 20 -14.13 1.12 -1.67
CA GLY A 20 -13.76 2.45 -1.15
C GLY A 20 -12.26 2.75 -1.15
N ASP A 21 -11.44 1.76 -0.77
CA ASP A 21 -9.97 1.84 -0.74
C ASP A 21 -9.39 2.18 -2.13
N ARG A 22 -9.71 1.35 -3.14
CA ARG A 22 -9.30 1.55 -4.53
C ARG A 22 -9.84 2.85 -5.11
N LEU A 23 -11.11 3.18 -4.85
CA LEU A 23 -11.73 4.42 -5.32
C LEU A 23 -11.03 5.67 -4.80
N ARG A 24 -10.64 5.66 -3.52
CA ARG A 24 -9.99 6.81 -2.89
C ARG A 24 -8.66 7.12 -3.55
N ILE A 25 -7.74 6.15 -3.56
CA ILE A 25 -6.41 6.39 -4.13
C ILE A 25 -6.51 6.71 -5.63
N TYR A 26 -7.42 6.07 -6.35
CA TYR A 26 -7.70 6.39 -7.75
C TYR A 26 -8.11 7.85 -7.93
N ARG A 27 -9.05 8.37 -7.13
CA ARG A 27 -9.49 9.78 -7.26
C ARG A 27 -8.39 10.76 -6.90
N ILE A 28 -7.57 10.45 -5.89
CA ILE A 28 -6.39 11.27 -5.57
C ILE A 28 -5.44 11.32 -6.78
N CYS A 29 -5.11 10.17 -7.36
CA CYS A 29 -4.22 10.09 -8.53
C CYS A 29 -4.84 10.79 -9.75
N LYS A 30 -6.14 10.65 -9.98
CA LYS A 30 -6.84 11.32 -11.08
C LYS A 30 -6.80 12.85 -10.97
N GLU A 31 -6.84 13.40 -9.76
CA GLU A 31 -6.70 14.84 -9.57
C GLU A 31 -5.23 15.28 -9.69
N LEU A 32 -4.28 14.49 -9.17
CA LEU A 32 -2.85 14.77 -9.27
C LEU A 32 -2.34 14.69 -10.73
N SER A 33 -2.85 13.78 -11.55
CA SER A 33 -2.39 13.58 -12.94
C SER A 33 -2.63 14.79 -13.84
N LYS A 34 -3.54 15.69 -13.44
CA LYS A 34 -3.75 16.98 -14.12
C LYS A 34 -2.49 17.85 -14.06
N TYR A 35 -1.72 17.76 -12.98
CA TYR A 35 -0.58 18.63 -12.69
C TYR A 35 0.76 17.91 -12.80
N TYR A 36 0.80 16.61 -12.50
CA TYR A 36 2.02 15.80 -12.40
C TYR A 36 1.98 14.61 -13.36
N THR A 37 3.15 14.07 -13.68
CA THR A 37 3.26 12.75 -14.31
C THR A 37 3.29 11.70 -13.21
N LEU A 38 2.40 10.71 -13.28
CA LEU A 38 2.29 9.67 -12.26
C LEU A 38 2.70 8.32 -12.85
N ASP A 39 3.58 7.61 -12.15
CA ASP A 39 3.80 6.18 -12.39
C ASP A 39 3.31 5.40 -11.17
N LEU A 40 2.80 4.19 -11.39
CA LEU A 40 2.25 3.33 -10.36
C LEU A 40 3.17 2.13 -10.13
N LEU A 41 3.49 1.84 -8.87
CA LEU A 41 4.06 0.57 -8.44
C LEU A 41 3.11 -0.09 -7.42
N SER A 42 2.49 -1.21 -7.83
CA SER A 42 1.44 -1.85 -7.05
C SER A 42 1.72 -3.32 -6.79
N LEU A 43 1.30 -3.79 -5.62
CA LEU A 43 1.10 -5.21 -5.37
C LEU A 43 -0.22 -5.68 -6.00
N CYS A 44 -0.23 -6.90 -6.53
CA CYS A 44 -1.37 -7.57 -7.14
C CYS A 44 -1.58 -8.92 -6.45
N ASP A 45 -2.74 -9.17 -5.86
CA ASP A 45 -3.00 -10.41 -5.10
C ASP A 45 -3.60 -11.54 -5.93
N SER A 46 -3.81 -11.29 -7.22
CA SER A 46 -4.43 -12.20 -8.18
C SER A 46 -3.73 -12.12 -9.56
N ILE A 47 -3.90 -13.16 -10.37
CA ILE A 47 -3.40 -13.18 -11.76
C ILE A 47 -4.23 -12.22 -12.61
N GLU A 48 -5.50 -12.05 -12.28
CA GLU A 48 -6.42 -11.10 -12.90
C GLU A 48 -5.89 -9.66 -12.74
N ASP A 49 -5.42 -9.29 -11.56
CA ASP A 49 -4.82 -7.97 -11.31
C ASP A 49 -3.53 -7.77 -12.13
N LEU A 50 -2.69 -8.81 -12.25
CA LEU A 50 -1.47 -8.76 -13.06
C LEU A 50 -1.78 -8.54 -14.54
N ASN A 51 -2.82 -9.18 -15.06
CA ASN A 51 -3.18 -9.16 -16.47
C ASN A 51 -4.27 -8.13 -16.81
N PHE A 52 -4.76 -7.37 -15.84
CA PHE A 52 -5.85 -6.42 -16.02
C PHE A 52 -5.50 -5.37 -17.08
N ILE A 53 -6.35 -5.19 -18.08
CA ILE A 53 -6.14 -4.15 -19.10
C ILE A 53 -6.72 -2.84 -18.58
N VAL A 54 -5.85 -1.90 -18.22
CA VAL A 54 -6.27 -0.55 -17.85
C VAL A 54 -6.67 0.19 -19.12
N LYS A 55 -7.94 0.55 -19.23
CA LYS A 55 -8.41 1.44 -20.29
C LYS A 55 -7.70 2.78 -20.13
N ASN A 56 -7.28 3.38 -21.24
CA ASN A 56 -6.53 4.64 -21.22
C ASN A 56 -7.37 5.75 -20.57
N ASP A 57 -7.16 5.94 -19.27
CA ASP A 57 -7.79 6.95 -18.43
C ASP A 57 -6.84 8.11 -18.11
N HIS A 58 -5.62 8.05 -18.65
CA HIS A 58 -4.54 9.03 -18.51
C HIS A 58 -4.18 9.33 -17.05
N VAL A 59 -4.40 8.38 -16.13
CA VAL A 59 -4.02 8.56 -14.73
C VAL A 59 -2.56 8.22 -14.49
N PHE A 60 -2.05 7.15 -15.12
CA PHE A 60 -0.68 6.69 -14.96
C PHE A 60 0.01 6.54 -16.33
N ASP A 61 1.25 7.00 -16.42
CA ASP A 61 2.08 6.85 -17.62
C ASP A 61 2.68 5.43 -17.68
N LYS A 62 3.18 4.94 -16.53
CA LYS A 62 3.68 3.57 -16.37
C LYS A 62 3.03 2.88 -15.19
N ILE A 63 2.84 1.57 -15.34
CA ILE A 63 2.26 0.71 -14.30
C ILE A 63 3.18 -0.50 -14.10
N PHE A 64 3.81 -0.57 -12.93
CA PHE A 64 4.59 -1.70 -12.45
C PHE A 64 3.72 -2.55 -11.52
N ARG A 65 3.59 -3.83 -11.84
CA ARG A 65 2.75 -4.79 -11.11
C ARG A 65 3.61 -5.88 -10.53
N ILE A 66 3.50 -6.10 -9.23
CA ILE A 66 4.27 -7.11 -8.51
C ILE A 66 3.31 -8.11 -7.91
N TYR A 67 3.49 -9.38 -8.24
CA TYR A 67 2.63 -10.43 -7.72
C TYR A 67 2.84 -10.62 -6.22
N HIS A 68 1.73 -10.71 -5.49
CA HIS A 68 1.71 -10.82 -4.05
C HIS A 68 0.56 -11.73 -3.58
N PRO A 69 0.71 -13.06 -3.76
CA PRO A 69 -0.34 -14.00 -3.40
C PRO A 69 -0.60 -14.01 -1.89
N LYS A 70 -1.86 -14.20 -1.50
CA LYS A 70 -2.29 -14.20 -0.08
C LYS A 70 -1.52 -15.19 0.79
N ILE A 71 -1.08 -16.32 0.23
CA ILE A 71 -0.26 -17.32 0.94
C ILE A 71 1.06 -16.69 1.44
N LYS A 72 1.70 -15.86 0.61
CA LYS A 72 2.92 -15.11 0.99
C LYS A 72 2.60 -14.12 2.12
N SER A 73 1.47 -13.43 2.03
CA SER A 73 1.02 -12.48 3.05
C SER A 73 0.80 -13.16 4.41
N TYR A 74 0.09 -14.29 4.44
CA TYR A 74 -0.14 -15.05 5.66
C TYR A 74 1.17 -15.59 6.26
N PHE A 75 2.07 -16.11 5.42
CA PHE A 75 3.38 -16.56 5.87
C PHE A 75 4.23 -15.43 6.47
N ASN A 76 4.20 -14.25 5.87
CA ASN A 76 4.88 -13.08 6.42
C ASN A 76 4.32 -12.66 7.78
N VAL A 77 2.99 -12.68 7.94
CA VAL A 77 2.34 -12.38 9.21
C VAL A 77 2.74 -13.40 10.28
N LEU A 78 2.68 -14.70 9.98
CA LEU A 78 3.09 -15.76 10.90
C LEU A 78 4.53 -15.57 11.38
N LYS A 79 5.45 -15.22 10.48
CA LYS A 79 6.84 -14.89 10.82
C LYS A 79 7.00 -13.63 11.67
N ALA A 80 6.07 -12.68 11.56
CA ALA A 80 6.12 -11.41 12.29
C ALA A 80 5.43 -11.46 13.66
N LEU A 81 4.69 -12.53 13.98
CA LEU A 81 4.00 -12.69 15.26
C LEU A 81 4.96 -12.57 16.46
N PRO A 82 6.16 -13.20 16.49
CA PRO A 82 7.07 -13.09 17.63
C PRO A 82 7.77 -11.72 17.76
N GLY A 83 7.73 -10.89 16.70
CA GLY A 83 8.45 -9.62 16.65
C GLY A 83 7.62 -8.41 17.09
N ARG A 84 8.13 -7.19 16.81
CA ARG A 84 7.39 -5.92 17.03
C ARG A 84 6.89 -5.27 15.74
N LYS A 85 7.16 -5.87 14.58
CA LYS A 85 6.72 -5.32 13.30
C LYS A 85 5.19 -5.35 13.21
N PRO A 86 4.50 -4.27 12.82
CA PRO A 86 3.07 -4.28 12.53
C PRO A 86 2.76 -5.38 11.53
N LEU A 87 1.77 -6.22 11.86
CA LEU A 87 1.29 -7.32 11.04
C LEU A 87 0.73 -6.81 9.72
N GLN A 88 0.14 -5.60 9.65
CA GLN A 88 -0.24 -5.00 8.37
C GLN A 88 0.98 -4.77 7.48
N ILE A 89 2.06 -4.22 8.01
CA ILE A 89 3.29 -4.01 7.22
C ILE A 89 3.90 -5.36 6.84
N ALA A 90 3.91 -6.34 7.76
CA ALA A 90 4.38 -7.69 7.46
C ALA A 90 3.54 -8.35 6.35
N TYR A 91 2.22 -8.23 6.40
CA TYR A 91 1.30 -8.78 5.41
C TYR A 91 1.69 -8.38 3.99
N TYR A 92 2.08 -7.11 3.78
CA TYR A 92 2.43 -6.57 2.47
C TYR A 92 3.93 -6.62 2.15
N LYS A 93 4.76 -7.32 2.94
CA LYS A 93 6.20 -7.47 2.67
C LYS A 93 6.47 -8.28 1.40
N ASN A 94 7.20 -7.69 0.45
CA ASN A 94 7.53 -8.29 -0.84
C ASN A 94 8.87 -7.79 -1.36
N THR A 95 9.87 -8.67 -1.41
CA THR A 95 11.22 -8.34 -1.86
C THR A 95 11.26 -7.86 -3.32
N GLU A 96 10.42 -8.39 -4.20
CA GLU A 96 10.36 -7.94 -5.60
C GLU A 96 9.86 -6.49 -5.70
N PHE A 97 8.90 -6.12 -4.86
CA PHE A 97 8.40 -4.75 -4.77
C PHE A 97 9.48 -3.80 -4.25
N GLU A 98 10.20 -4.22 -3.20
CA GLU A 98 11.31 -3.44 -2.65
C GLU A 98 12.44 -3.26 -3.65
N ASN A 99 12.82 -4.32 -4.36
CA ASN A 99 13.85 -4.29 -5.39
C ASN A 99 13.43 -3.36 -6.54
N LYS A 100 12.18 -3.48 -7.02
CA LYS A 100 11.68 -2.61 -8.08
C LYS A 100 11.64 -1.15 -7.63
N LEU A 101 11.21 -0.89 -6.40
CA LEU A 101 11.24 0.44 -5.82
C LEU A 101 12.68 0.99 -5.80
N ASN A 102 13.64 0.23 -5.27
CA ASN A 102 15.04 0.68 -5.18
C ASN A 102 15.66 0.98 -6.55
N GLU A 103 15.28 0.23 -7.58
CA GLU A 103 15.69 0.45 -8.96
C GLU A 103 15.19 1.80 -9.51
N ILE A 104 13.93 2.15 -9.25
CA ILE A 104 13.26 3.25 -9.95
C ILE A 104 13.10 4.52 -9.12
N ILE A 105 13.17 4.46 -7.78
CA ILE A 105 12.75 5.56 -6.88
C ILE A 105 13.53 6.87 -7.12
N ARG A 106 14.78 6.78 -7.57
CA ARG A 106 15.63 7.97 -7.85
C ARG A 106 15.21 8.74 -9.09
N ASN A 107 14.30 8.20 -9.91
CA ASN A 107 13.79 8.86 -11.12
C ASN A 107 12.57 9.76 -10.86
N TYR A 108 12.15 9.88 -9.60
CA TYR A 108 10.95 10.62 -9.20
C TYR A 108 11.30 11.69 -8.18
N ASP A 109 10.57 12.80 -8.25
CA ASP A 109 10.73 13.93 -7.32
C ASP A 109 10.08 13.61 -5.95
N LEU A 110 9.06 12.76 -5.97
CA LEU A 110 8.22 12.44 -4.82
C LEU A 110 7.72 10.99 -4.91
N THR A 111 7.61 10.32 -3.76
CA THR A 111 6.82 9.09 -3.63
C THR A 111 5.56 9.35 -2.81
N LEU A 112 4.41 8.83 -3.24
CA LEU A 112 3.17 8.82 -2.46
C LEU A 112 2.76 7.38 -2.15
N SER A 113 2.82 7.02 -0.87
CA SER A 113 2.46 5.70 -0.37
C SER A 113 1.02 5.68 0.11
N HIS A 114 0.18 4.84 -0.48
CA HIS A 114 -1.20 4.64 -0.03
C HIS A 114 -1.26 3.66 1.14
N LEU A 115 -1.65 4.16 2.31
CA LEU A 115 -1.66 3.47 3.59
C LEU A 115 -0.26 3.09 4.11
N ILE A 116 -0.20 2.90 5.43
CA ILE A 116 1.02 2.45 6.13
C ILE A 116 1.57 1.12 5.60
N ARG A 117 0.70 0.30 4.99
CA ARG A 117 1.00 -1.01 4.41
C ARG A 117 2.16 -1.01 3.42
N VAL A 118 2.34 0.07 2.66
CA VAL A 118 3.48 0.27 1.75
C VAL A 118 4.34 1.49 2.11
N GLY A 119 3.97 2.24 3.15
CA GLY A 119 4.77 3.35 3.67
C GLY A 119 6.12 2.93 4.22
N ASP A 120 6.22 1.73 4.83
CA ASP A 120 7.47 1.21 5.40
C ASP A 120 8.60 1.09 4.36
N TYR A 121 8.26 0.89 3.08
CA TYR A 121 9.27 0.76 2.01
C TYR A 121 10.06 2.04 1.75
N THR A 122 9.55 3.21 2.15
CA THR A 122 10.17 4.51 1.89
C THR A 122 10.88 5.13 3.10
N LEU A 123 10.69 4.60 4.32
CA LEU A 123 11.22 5.19 5.56
C LEU A 123 12.73 5.47 5.55
N ASN A 124 13.52 4.60 4.92
CA ASN A 124 14.99 4.71 4.86
C ASN A 124 15.50 5.01 3.44
N LYS A 125 14.67 5.62 2.59
CA LYS A 125 15.03 5.96 1.21
C LYS A 125 15.27 7.47 1.10
N PRO A 126 16.24 7.92 0.28
CA PRO A 126 16.43 9.35 0.03
C PRO A 126 15.22 9.93 -0.73
N GLY A 127 15.04 11.25 -0.64
CA GLY A 127 13.98 11.97 -1.33
C GLY A 127 12.77 12.29 -0.46
N LEU A 128 11.77 12.91 -1.08
CA LEU A 128 10.51 13.26 -0.42
C LEU A 128 9.52 12.09 -0.51
N HIS A 129 8.97 11.70 0.63
CA HIS A 129 8.00 10.61 0.73
C HIS A 129 6.78 11.06 1.50
N ILE A 130 5.61 11.01 0.86
CA ILE A 130 4.32 11.32 1.47
C ILE A 130 3.60 10.01 1.77
N LEU A 131 3.15 9.88 3.01
CA LEU A 131 2.26 8.80 3.42
C LEU A 131 0.82 9.30 3.39
N GLU A 132 0.02 8.77 2.47
CA GLU A 132 -1.43 8.98 2.45
C GLU A 132 -2.07 7.95 3.40
N MET A 133 -2.66 8.41 4.49
CA MET A 133 -3.37 7.55 5.44
C MET A 133 -4.88 7.76 5.36
N THR A 134 -5.60 6.65 5.50
CA THR A 134 -7.03 6.65 5.80
C THR A 134 -7.24 6.36 7.28
N ASP A 135 -7.90 7.27 7.97
CA ASP A 135 -8.27 7.16 9.39
C ASP A 135 -7.09 7.03 10.36
N ALA A 136 -7.36 7.30 11.64
CA ALA A 136 -6.48 6.88 12.71
C ALA A 136 -6.70 5.37 12.95
N ILE A 137 -5.92 4.52 12.26
CA ILE A 137 -6.02 3.05 12.35
C ILE A 137 -5.95 2.58 13.81
N SER A 138 -5.07 3.19 14.61
CA SER A 138 -4.95 2.92 16.05
C SER A 138 -6.25 3.24 16.82
N LEU A 139 -6.93 4.33 16.48
CA LEU A 139 -8.22 4.71 17.07
C LEU A 139 -9.33 3.73 16.65
N ASN A 140 -9.36 3.30 15.39
CA ASN A 140 -10.32 2.31 14.92
C ASN A 140 -10.15 0.96 15.65
N TYR A 141 -8.90 0.52 15.83
CA TYR A 141 -8.61 -0.68 16.62
C TYR A 141 -8.99 -0.54 18.08
N SER A 142 -8.78 0.63 18.69
CA SER A 142 -9.22 0.87 20.07
C SER A 142 -10.74 0.73 20.24
N ARG A 143 -11.52 1.13 19.23
CA ARG A 143 -12.98 1.00 19.22
C ARG A 143 -13.41 -0.45 19.02
N ILE A 144 -12.83 -1.14 18.04
CA ILE A 144 -13.10 -2.57 17.80
C ILE A 144 -12.74 -3.41 19.03
N LYS A 145 -11.66 -3.09 19.75
CA LYS A 145 -11.30 -3.76 21.01
C LYS A 145 -12.37 -3.57 22.10
N LYS A 146 -13.00 -2.39 22.17
CA LYS A 146 -14.08 -2.10 23.13
C LYS A 146 -15.37 -2.84 22.78
N GLU A 147 -15.65 -3.06 21.49
CA GLU A 147 -16.90 -3.62 21.00
C GLU A 147 -16.85 -5.14 20.72
N ALA A 148 -15.68 -5.71 20.43
CA ALA A 148 -15.55 -7.12 20.09
C ALA A 148 -15.71 -8.04 21.33
N PRO A 149 -16.35 -9.21 21.20
CA PRO A 149 -16.40 -10.19 22.28
C PRO A 149 -14.98 -10.56 22.71
N LYS A 150 -14.73 -10.44 24.03
CA LYS A 150 -13.47 -10.83 24.66
C LYS A 150 -13.17 -12.28 24.27
N ASN A 151 -12.00 -12.52 23.67
CA ASN A 151 -11.47 -13.83 23.23
C ASN A 151 -11.76 -14.26 21.79
N SER A 152 -12.22 -13.38 20.90
CA SER A 152 -12.15 -13.69 19.47
C SER A 152 -10.71 -13.61 18.95
N LEU A 153 -10.32 -14.50 18.03
CA LEU A 153 -9.03 -14.43 17.30
C LEU A 153 -8.78 -13.03 16.73
N LYS A 154 -9.86 -12.38 16.26
CA LYS A 154 -9.86 -11.01 15.76
C LYS A 154 -9.45 -9.98 16.83
N SER A 155 -9.95 -10.11 18.07
CA SER A 155 -9.58 -9.23 19.19
C SER A 155 -8.12 -9.36 19.63
N ILE A 156 -7.56 -10.57 19.55
CA ILE A 156 -6.15 -10.85 19.85
C ILE A 156 -5.24 -10.20 18.80
N ILE A 157 -5.53 -10.44 17.51
CA ILE A 157 -4.75 -9.88 16.41
C ILE A 157 -4.74 -8.34 16.45
N TYR A 158 -5.88 -7.71 16.71
CA TYR A 158 -5.94 -6.25 16.80
C TYR A 158 -5.22 -5.68 18.02
N SER A 159 -5.20 -6.40 19.14
CA SER A 159 -4.46 -5.95 20.33
C SER A 159 -2.95 -5.95 20.06
N ILE A 160 -2.46 -7.00 19.40
CA ILE A 160 -1.06 -7.10 18.98
C ILE A 160 -0.71 -6.00 17.98
N GLU A 161 -1.60 -5.71 17.02
CA GLU A 161 -1.35 -4.70 15.99
C GLU A 161 -1.33 -3.27 16.57
N GLN A 162 -2.23 -2.96 17.51
CA GLN A 162 -2.35 -1.63 18.10
C GLN A 162 -1.07 -1.21 18.87
N GLU A 163 -0.41 -2.14 19.54
CA GLU A 163 0.84 -1.84 20.27
C GLU A 163 2.04 -1.62 19.35
N ARG A 164 1.91 -1.93 18.06
CA ARG A 164 3.00 -1.91 17.08
C ARG A 164 2.93 -0.75 16.09
N LEU A 165 1.73 -0.20 15.85
CA LEU A 165 1.46 0.96 14.99
C LEU A 165 1.78 2.29 15.68
#